data_AF-A0A5C9ES93-F1
#
_entry.id   AF-A0A5C9ES93-F1
#
_cell.length_a   1.000
_cell.length_b   1.000
_cell.length_c   1.000
_cell.angle_alpha   90.00
_cell.angle_beta   90.00
_cell.angle_gamma   90.00
#
_symmetry.space_group_name_H-M   'P 1'
#
loop_
_entity.id
_entity.type
_entity.pdbx_description
1 polymer ?
#
loop_
_entity_poly.entity_id
_entity_poly.type
_entity_poly.pdbx_seq_one_letter_code
_entity_poly.pdbx_strand_id
1 'polypeptide(L)'
;MDKKNIDRMAELLRSGNTMLNYSCPECNSPIFKKKSGEMFCPSCNREVLLVENDFEREPKDNQEVKREHKNKRVNQSERSTVINETFAILETKIRWVLDKIQTETQYEMLTKYLMLLKQLYEIIQSISHTSFSMPEKL
;
A
#
# COMPACT_ATOMS: atom_id res chain seq x y z
N MET A 1 -17.35 9.48 -11.14
CA MET A 1 -17.23 9.73 -9.69
C MET A 1 -18.63 9.94 -9.15
N ASP A 2 -19.05 9.15 -8.16
CA ASP A 2 -20.46 9.09 -7.74
C ASP A 2 -20.87 10.28 -6.86
N LYS A 3 -22.13 10.71 -6.97
CA LYS A 3 -22.70 11.83 -6.20
C LYS A 3 -22.47 11.71 -4.68
N LYS A 4 -22.61 10.50 -4.14
CA LYS A 4 -22.38 10.19 -2.72
C LYS A 4 -20.94 10.49 -2.26
N ASN A 5 -19.96 10.33 -3.16
CA ASN A 5 -18.56 10.62 -2.84
C ASN A 5 -18.28 12.12 -2.82
N ILE A 6 -18.93 12.87 -3.71
CA ILE A 6 -18.85 14.34 -3.75
C ILE A 6 -19.44 14.95 -2.47
N ASP A 7 -20.62 14.48 -2.05
CA ASP A 7 -21.27 14.96 -0.82
C ASP A 7 -20.40 14.70 0.42
N ARG A 8 -19.77 13.52 0.50
CA ARG A 8 -18.85 13.17 1.57
C ARG A 8 -17.60 14.07 1.58
N MET A 9 -17.04 14.38 0.42
CA MET A 9 -15.89 15.29 0.32
C MET A 9 -16.24 16.72 0.76
N ALA A 10 -17.43 17.20 0.39
CA ALA A 10 -17.92 18.50 0.82
C ALA A 10 -18.12 18.57 2.35
N GLU A 11 -18.58 17.49 2.99
CA GLU A 11 -18.68 17.40 4.45
C GLU A 11 -17.30 17.41 5.14
N LEU A 12 -16.30 16.76 4.55
CA LEU A 12 -14.93 16.77 5.07
C LEU A 12 -14.32 18.17 5.05
N LEU A 13 -14.56 18.94 3.98
CA LEU A 13 -14.15 20.35 3.94
C LEU A 13 -14.87 21.18 5.01
N ARG A 14 -16.19 20.99 5.17
CA ARG A 14 -16.99 21.71 6.18
C ARG A 14 -16.57 21.39 7.62
N SER A 15 -16.16 20.17 7.90
CA SER A 15 -15.61 19.77 9.21
C SER A 15 -14.17 20.27 9.45
N GLY A 16 -13.56 20.93 8.46
CA GLY A 16 -12.24 21.55 8.52
C GLY A 16 -11.09 20.61 8.25
N ASN A 17 -11.32 19.55 7.47
CA ASN A 17 -10.24 18.80 6.83
C ASN A 17 -9.75 19.57 5.59
N THR A 18 -8.48 19.40 5.24
CA THR A 18 -7.87 20.08 4.10
C THR A 18 -7.71 19.11 2.94
N MET A 19 -8.24 19.44 1.77
CA MET A 19 -7.92 18.70 0.55
C MET A 19 -6.49 19.03 0.12
N LEU A 20 -5.67 18.00 -0.13
CA LEU A 20 -4.31 18.13 -0.61
C LEU A 20 -4.26 18.09 -2.14
N ASN A 21 -3.18 18.59 -2.73
CA ASN A 21 -2.94 18.54 -4.17
C ASN A 21 -2.45 17.15 -4.66
N TYR A 22 -2.76 16.09 -3.91
CA TYR A 22 -2.38 14.72 -4.24
C TYR A 22 -3.64 13.89 -4.51
N SER A 23 -3.56 12.98 -5.48
CA SER A 23 -4.63 12.04 -5.81
C SER A 23 -4.23 10.63 -5.38
N CYS A 24 -5.22 9.86 -4.91
CA CYS A 24 -5.02 8.46 -4.54
C CYS A 24 -4.69 7.63 -5.79
N PRO A 25 -3.56 6.88 -5.84
CA PRO A 25 -3.17 6.12 -7.03
C PRO A 25 -4.16 4.98 -7.37
N GLU A 26 -5.01 4.61 -6.42
CA GLU A 26 -5.92 3.46 -6.52
C GLU A 26 -7.30 3.84 -7.07
N CYS A 27 -7.78 5.04 -6.75
CA CYS A 27 -9.14 5.47 -7.10
C CYS A 27 -9.21 6.86 -7.73
N ASN A 28 -8.06 7.54 -7.85
CA ASN A 28 -7.92 8.89 -8.37
C ASN A 28 -8.72 9.97 -7.62
N SER A 29 -9.18 9.67 -6.40
CA SER A 29 -9.82 10.65 -5.52
C SER A 29 -8.78 11.53 -4.82
N PRO A 30 -9.08 12.83 -4.58
CA PRO A 30 -8.17 13.71 -3.86
C PRO A 30 -7.94 13.25 -2.41
N ILE A 31 -6.70 13.38 -1.94
CA ILE A 31 -6.30 13.07 -0.55
C ILE A 31 -6.70 14.22 0.38
N PHE A 32 -7.11 13.87 1.59
CA PHE A 32 -7.48 14.81 2.63
C PHE A 32 -6.54 14.70 3.83
N LYS A 33 -6.23 15.83 4.47
CA LYS A 33 -5.52 15.93 5.73
C LYS A 33 -6.49 16.31 6.84
N LYS A 34 -6.54 15.48 7.89
CA LYS A 34 -7.30 15.78 9.11
C LYS A 34 -6.64 16.91 9.89
N LYS A 35 -7.39 17.53 10.79
CA LYS A 35 -6.85 18.48 11.77
C LYS A 35 -5.74 17.88 12.65
N SER A 36 -5.77 16.56 12.86
CA SER A 36 -4.72 15.81 13.58
C SER A 36 -3.41 15.67 12.80
N GLY A 37 -3.39 16.02 11.50
CA GLY A 37 -2.23 15.88 10.63
C GLY A 37 -2.21 14.61 9.78
N GLU A 38 -3.04 13.61 10.11
CA GLU A 38 -3.18 12.37 9.35
C GLU A 38 -3.74 12.62 7.95
N MET A 39 -3.13 12.02 6.93
CA MET A 39 -3.61 12.09 5.55
C MET A 39 -4.37 10.82 5.20
N PHE A 40 -5.47 10.93 4.46
CA PHE A 40 -6.32 9.79 4.10
C PHE A 40 -7.09 10.03 2.80
N CYS A 41 -7.44 8.95 2.12
CA CYS A 41 -8.36 8.96 0.98
C CYS A 41 -9.80 8.73 1.47
N PRO A 42 -10.75 9.63 1.20
CA PRO A 42 -12.14 9.49 1.67
C PRO A 42 -12.95 8.45 0.88
N SER A 43 -12.51 8.12 -0.35
CA SER A 43 -13.15 7.10 -1.19
C SER A 43 -12.68 5.68 -0.85
N CYS A 44 -11.37 5.50 -0.65
CA CYS A 44 -10.79 4.22 -0.23
C CYS A 44 -10.89 3.98 1.29
N ASN A 45 -11.15 5.04 2.07
CA ASN A 45 -11.15 5.02 3.54
C ASN A 45 -9.83 4.49 4.13
N ARG A 46 -8.71 4.88 3.52
CA ARG A 46 -7.33 4.46 3.86
C ARG A 46 -6.46 5.66 4.20
N GLU A 47 -5.57 5.51 5.18
CA GLU A 47 -4.54 6.50 5.50
C GLU A 47 -3.39 6.47 4.48
N VAL A 48 -2.78 7.61 4.23
CA VAL A 48 -1.74 7.80 3.22
C VAL A 48 -0.52 8.46 3.87
N LEU A 49 0.66 7.90 3.61
CA LEU A 49 1.94 8.52 3.95
C LEU A 49 2.58 9.01 2.66
N LEU A 50 2.93 10.30 2.61
CA LEU A 50 3.74 10.83 1.52
C LEU A 50 5.19 10.43 1.80
N VAL A 51 5.79 9.69 0.88
CA VAL A 51 7.24 9.41 0.91
C VAL A 51 7.91 10.57 0.18
N GLU A 52 8.54 11.47 0.93
CA GLU A 52 9.40 12.50 0.36
C GLU A 52 10.68 11.82 -0.14
N ASN A 53 10.90 11.79 -1.45
CA ASN A 53 12.24 11.55 -2.00
C ASN A 53 13.05 12.83 -1.77
N ASP A 54 14.22 12.73 -1.13
CA ASP A 54 15.06 13.86 -0.68
C ASP A 54 15.58 14.76 -1.83
N PHE A 55 14.71 15.53 -2.48
CA PHE A 55 15.08 16.72 -3.22
C PHE A 55 14.08 17.85 -2.91
N GLU A 56 14.63 18.88 -2.24
CA GLU A 56 14.06 20.20 -1.94
C GLU A 56 13.18 20.31 -0.68
N ARG A 57 13.86 20.56 0.47
CA ARG A 57 13.28 21.19 1.69
C ARG A 57 13.33 22.71 1.50
N GLU A 58 12.36 23.51 1.96
CA GLU A 58 12.07 23.90 3.35
C GLU A 58 10.79 24.80 3.42
N PRO A 59 10.25 25.24 4.59
CA PRO A 59 10.46 24.83 6.00
C PRO A 59 9.17 24.65 6.86
N LYS A 60 9.35 23.87 7.96
CA LYS A 60 8.79 24.02 9.33
C LYS A 60 7.28 23.86 9.58
N ASP A 61 6.93 22.89 10.46
CA ASP A 61 6.83 23.24 11.88
C ASP A 61 7.05 22.03 12.80
N ASN A 62 7.74 22.29 13.90
CA ASN A 62 8.08 21.35 14.97
C ASN A 62 6.85 21.01 15.80
N GLN A 63 6.68 19.74 16.16
CA GLN A 63 6.36 19.36 17.54
C GLN A 63 6.55 17.85 17.76
N GLU A 64 7.59 17.53 18.53
CA GLU A 64 7.69 16.28 19.29
C GLU A 64 6.49 16.14 20.22
N VAL A 65 5.75 15.02 20.21
CA VAL A 65 5.25 14.42 21.46
C VAL A 65 5.23 12.89 21.38
N LYS A 66 5.75 12.32 22.46
CA LYS A 66 5.91 10.93 22.86
C LYS A 66 4.59 10.13 22.89
N ARG A 67 4.71 8.88 22.42
CA ARG A 67 4.29 7.59 23.01
C ARG A 67 2.82 7.37 23.46
N GLU A 68 2.31 6.26 22.92
CA GLU A 68 1.44 5.23 23.52
C GLU A 68 -0.02 5.61 23.86
N HIS A 69 -0.99 4.87 23.30
CA HIS A 69 -1.83 3.90 24.03
C HIS A 69 -2.87 3.17 23.14
N LYS A 70 -2.64 1.85 23.01
CA LYS A 70 -3.56 0.69 23.14
C LYS A 70 -4.95 0.64 22.47
N ASN A 71 -5.03 -0.35 21.57
CA ASN A 71 -5.98 -1.47 21.47
C ASN A 71 -7.36 -1.28 20.82
N LYS A 72 -7.55 -1.98 19.70
CA LYS A 72 -8.67 -2.94 19.57
C LYS A 72 -8.14 -4.31 19.18
N ARG A 73 -8.16 -5.23 20.14
CA ARG A 73 -7.91 -6.66 19.94
C ARG A 73 -9.09 -7.24 19.16
N VAL A 74 -8.81 -7.79 17.99
CA VAL A 74 -9.66 -8.81 17.35
C VAL A 74 -8.75 -10.00 17.10
N ASN A 75 -9.18 -11.19 17.51
CA ASN A 75 -8.44 -12.46 17.51
C ASN A 75 -7.60 -12.69 16.23
N GLN A 76 -6.30 -12.38 16.28
CA GLN A 76 -5.36 -12.28 15.14
C GLN A 76 -4.28 -13.37 15.14
N SER A 77 -4.35 -14.39 16.00
CA SER A 77 -3.21 -15.28 16.25
C SER A 77 -3.04 -16.45 15.27
N GLU A 78 -4.11 -16.98 14.67
CA GLU A 78 -3.99 -18.14 13.76
C GLU A 78 -3.95 -17.73 12.29
N ARG A 79 -4.75 -16.73 11.92
CA ARG A 79 -4.81 -16.20 10.55
C ARG A 79 -3.51 -15.51 10.11
N SER A 80 -2.77 -14.92 11.05
CA SER A 80 -1.51 -14.22 10.75
C SER A 80 -0.36 -15.19 10.50
N THR A 81 -0.30 -16.31 11.21
CA THR A 81 0.77 -17.31 11.08
C THR A 81 0.77 -17.95 9.69
N VAL A 82 -0.39 -18.42 9.22
CA VAL A 82 -0.51 -19.07 7.90
C VAL A 82 -0.17 -18.09 6.77
N ILE A 83 -0.58 -16.83 6.88
CA ILE A 83 -0.25 -15.80 5.90
C ILE A 83 1.27 -15.54 5.88
N ASN A 84 1.90 -15.41 7.05
CA ASN A 84 3.34 -15.19 7.16
C ASN A 84 4.17 -16.39 6.65
N GLU A 85 3.76 -17.62 6.96
CA GLU A 85 4.35 -18.84 6.44
C GLU A 85 4.22 -18.92 4.91
N THR A 86 3.06 -18.54 4.39
CA THR A 86 2.80 -18.50 2.94
C THR A 86 3.72 -17.48 2.25
N PHE A 87 3.88 -16.28 2.82
CA PHE A 87 4.82 -15.27 2.29
C PHE A 87 6.27 -15.77 2.28
N ALA A 88 6.73 -16.38 3.37
CA ALA A 88 8.08 -16.92 3.45
C ALA A 88 8.34 -17.97 2.34
N ILE A 89 7.38 -18.87 2.10
CA ILE A 89 7.48 -19.88 1.03
C ILE A 89 7.52 -19.22 -0.35
N LEU A 90 6.65 -18.23 -0.60
CA LEU A 90 6.62 -17.50 -1.87
C LEU A 90 7.94 -16.76 -2.14
N GLU A 91 8.50 -16.10 -1.13
CA GLU A 91 9.81 -15.46 -1.25
C GLU A 91 10.92 -16.47 -1.63
N THR A 92 10.95 -17.62 -0.96
CA THR A 92 11.92 -18.67 -1.28
C THR A 92 11.76 -19.16 -2.72
N LYS A 93 10.52 -19.33 -3.19
CA LYS A 93 10.26 -19.77 -4.57
C LYS A 93 10.61 -18.70 -5.60
N ILE A 94 10.32 -17.43 -5.34
CA ILE A 94 10.72 -16.34 -6.24
C ILE A 94 12.24 -16.31 -6.38
N ARG A 95 12.99 -16.38 -5.27
CA ARG A 95 14.46 -16.45 -5.32
C ARG A 95 14.96 -17.62 -6.16
N TRP A 96 14.35 -18.79 -6.00
CA TRP A 96 14.68 -19.97 -6.82
C TRP A 96 14.42 -19.76 -8.31
N VAL A 97 13.31 -19.13 -8.69
CA VAL A 97 12.99 -18.85 -10.10
C VAL A 97 13.97 -17.83 -10.69
N LEU A 98 14.36 -16.82 -9.92
CA LEU A 98 15.34 -15.81 -10.36
C LEU A 98 16.71 -16.44 -10.62
N ASP A 99 17.16 -17.36 -9.77
CA ASP A 99 18.40 -18.14 -9.99
C ASP A 99 18.32 -18.98 -11.27
N LYS A 100 17.17 -19.60 -11.54
CA LYS A 100 16.96 -20.35 -12.79
C LYS A 100 16.97 -19.45 -14.02
N ILE A 101 16.39 -18.26 -13.94
CA ILE A 101 16.41 -17.29 -15.05
C ILE A 101 17.85 -16.86 -15.38
N GLN A 102 18.71 -16.66 -14.39
CA GLN A 102 20.10 -16.22 -14.60
C GLN A 102 20.97 -17.24 -15.35
N THR A 103 20.67 -18.53 -15.18
CA THR A 103 21.44 -19.64 -15.76
C THR A 103 20.78 -20.23 -17.01
N GLU A 104 19.55 -19.82 -17.33
CA GLU A 104 18.80 -20.34 -18.46
C GLU A 104 19.20 -19.67 -19.78
N THR A 105 19.43 -20.49 -20.80
CA THR A 105 19.78 -20.03 -22.15
C THR A 105 18.71 -20.37 -23.18
N GLN A 106 17.77 -21.26 -22.83
CA GLN A 106 16.65 -21.62 -23.70
C GLN A 106 15.51 -20.59 -23.56
N TYR A 107 15.21 -19.89 -24.65
CA TYR A 107 14.15 -18.88 -24.70
C TYR A 107 12.76 -19.41 -24.27
N GLU A 108 12.45 -20.65 -24.65
CA GLU A 108 11.19 -21.31 -24.28
C GLU A 108 11.06 -21.49 -22.76
N MET A 109 12.16 -21.88 -22.11
CA MET A 109 12.20 -22.07 -20.65
C MET A 109 12.21 -20.72 -19.93
N LEU A 110 12.91 -19.73 -20.48
CA LEU A 110 12.89 -18.36 -19.98
C LEU A 110 11.46 -17.78 -19.95
N THR A 111 10.70 -17.98 -21.04
CA THR A 111 9.30 -17.54 -21.13
C THR A 111 8.43 -18.19 -20.05
N LYS A 112 8.62 -19.50 -19.81
CA LYS A 112 7.93 -20.23 -18.75
C LYS A 112 8.29 -19.73 -17.36
N TYR A 113 9.57 -19.45 -17.09
CA TYR A 113 9.99 -18.89 -15.80
C TYR A 113 9.44 -17.48 -15.56
N LEU A 114 9.40 -16.63 -16.59
CA LEU A 114 8.81 -15.30 -16.50
C LEU A 114 7.29 -15.36 -16.24
N MET A 115 6.60 -16.30 -16.88
CA MET A 115 5.16 -16.51 -16.65
C MET A 115 4.89 -17.03 -15.24
N LEU A 116 5.71 -17.94 -14.74
CA LEU A 116 5.63 -18.44 -13.37
C LEU A 116 5.96 -17.34 -12.35
N LEU A 117 6.96 -16.50 -12.62
CA LEU A 117 7.30 -15.35 -11.77
C LEU A 117 6.12 -14.36 -11.68
N LYS A 118 5.46 -14.09 -12.81
CA LYS A 118 4.24 -13.27 -12.85
C LYS A 118 3.14 -13.85 -11.96
N GLN A 119 2.88 -15.15 -12.06
CA GLN A 119 1.86 -15.82 -11.22
C GLN A 119 2.21 -15.73 -9.72
N LEU A 120 3.48 -15.94 -9.35
CA LEU A 120 3.91 -15.82 -7.95
C LEU A 120 3.75 -14.37 -7.44
N TYR A 121 4.08 -13.38 -8.26
CA TYR A 121 3.90 -11.98 -7.90
C TYR A 121 2.41 -11.60 -7.78
N GLU A 122 1.55 -12.10 -8.66
CA GLU A 122 0.10 -11.95 -8.56
C GLU A 122 -0.45 -12.54 -7.25
N ILE A 123 0.06 -13.71 -6.83
CA ILE A 123 -0.33 -14.31 -5.55
C ILE A 123 0.10 -13.40 -4.39
N ILE A 124 1.33 -12.88 -4.39
CA ILE A 124 1.79 -11.91 -3.38
C ILE A 124 0.90 -10.68 -3.36
N GLN A 125 0.56 -10.14 -4.53
CA GLN A 125 -0.35 -9.00 -4.67
C GLN A 125 -1.77 -9.33 -4.21
N SER A 126 -2.26 -10.56 -4.39
CA SER A 126 -3.58 -10.96 -3.91
C SER A 126 -3.62 -11.10 -2.39
N ILE A 127 -2.53 -11.58 -1.78
CA ILE A 127 -2.39 -11.68 -0.33
C ILE A 127 -2.20 -10.29 0.27
N SER A 128 -1.38 -9.43 -0.37
CA SER A 128 -1.26 -8.02 0.01
C SER A 128 -2.58 -7.31 -0.18
N HIS A 129 -3.36 -7.49 -1.25
CA HIS A 129 -4.70 -6.88 -1.36
C HIS A 129 -5.70 -7.41 -0.30
N THR A 130 -5.45 -8.57 0.30
CA THR A 130 -6.24 -9.08 1.43
C THR A 130 -5.76 -8.53 2.79
N SER A 131 -4.58 -7.88 2.87
CA SER A 131 -4.02 -7.27 4.11
C SER A 131 -3.56 -5.80 4.03
N PHE A 132 -3.36 -5.22 2.85
CA PHE A 132 -2.93 -3.86 2.48
C PHE A 132 -2.71 -3.77 0.95
N SER A 133 -3.72 -3.32 0.18
CA SER A 133 -3.57 -3.02 -1.25
C SER A 133 -2.67 -1.79 -1.45
N MET A 134 -1.56 -1.94 -2.18
CA MET A 134 -0.74 -0.81 -2.64
C MET A 134 -0.04 -1.21 -3.94
N PRO A 135 -0.25 -0.52 -5.07
CA PRO A 135 0.47 -0.78 -6.31
C PRO A 135 1.83 -0.07 -6.27
N GLU A 136 2.86 -0.83 -6.61
CA GLU A 136 4.19 -0.37 -6.99
C GLU A 136 4.17 0.37 -8.35
N LYS A 137 5.18 1.24 -8.51
CA LYS A 137 5.73 1.90 -9.72
C LYS A 137 5.31 3.36 -9.89
N LEU A 138 6.23 4.33 -10.02
CA LEU A 138 7.69 4.33 -10.25
C LEU A 138 8.36 5.40 -9.40
#